data_AF-A0A6I3U633-F1
#
_entry.id   AF-A0A6I3U633-F1
#
_cell.length_a   1.000
_cell.length_b   1.000
_cell.length_c   1.000
_cell.angle_alpha   90.00
_cell.angle_beta   90.00
_cell.angle_gamma   90.00
#
_symmetry.space_group_name_H-M   'P 1'
#
loop_
_entity.id
_entity.type
_entity.pdbx_description
1 polymer ?
#
loop_
_entity_poly.entity_id
_entity_poly.type
_entity_poly.pdbx_seq_one_letter_code
_entity_poly.pdbx_strand_id
1 'polypeptide(L)'
;YRETIGGTIGIGELNGLLNYNMRLFTNETDINAWYKKAVSHTNYVVEKQSSNPLFANKKYHLYENLNNGEHGRYILPLLNTKKAHMFLISTYNTLAFSAFEKYGKNTESEREAFKKEIDLRAQEQINYLDFWSRLAADNVRNQLLKSENMVPSAIWDNQDVPGNGWADRMGHNK
;
A
#
# COMPACT_ATOMS: atom_id res chain seq x y z
N TYR A 1 -3.45 8.73 -19.08
CA TYR A 1 -2.78 9.91 -18.49
C TYR A 1 -1.68 10.43 -19.40
N ARG A 2 -0.56 9.69 -19.60
CA ARG A 2 0.56 10.12 -20.46
C ARG A 2 0.11 10.47 -21.88
N GLU A 3 -0.71 9.60 -22.47
CA GLU A 3 -1.17 9.71 -23.87
C GLU A 3 -2.17 10.84 -24.13
N THR A 4 -2.89 11.28 -23.10
CA THR A 4 -4.05 12.17 -23.27
C THR A 4 -3.95 13.51 -22.55
N ILE A 5 -3.20 13.57 -21.44
CA ILE A 5 -3.10 14.75 -20.57
C ILE A 5 -1.64 15.19 -20.44
N GLY A 6 -0.71 14.23 -20.27
CA GLY A 6 0.69 14.53 -19.92
C GLY A 6 1.41 15.43 -20.91
N GLY A 7 1.17 15.25 -22.21
CA GLY A 7 1.72 16.11 -23.26
C GLY A 7 1.14 17.53 -23.27
N THR A 8 -0.09 17.72 -22.81
CA THR A 8 -0.77 19.03 -22.76
C THR A 8 -0.33 19.87 -21.56
N ILE A 9 -0.01 19.24 -20.43
CA ILE A 9 0.37 19.92 -19.18
C ILE A 9 1.89 19.98 -18.97
N GLY A 10 2.70 19.45 -19.89
CA GLY A 10 4.16 19.42 -19.80
C GLY A 10 4.72 18.45 -18.76
N ILE A 11 3.88 17.59 -18.17
CA ILE A 11 4.27 16.56 -17.19
C ILE A 11 3.81 15.20 -17.69
N GLY A 12 4.73 14.48 -18.34
CA GLY A 12 4.45 13.21 -19.02
C GLY A 12 4.05 12.04 -18.11
N GLU A 13 4.25 12.13 -16.80
CA GLU A 13 3.99 11.03 -15.85
C GLU A 13 3.08 11.44 -14.70
N LEU A 14 2.15 10.56 -14.32
CA LEU A 14 1.24 10.76 -13.20
C LEU A 14 2.00 11.08 -11.91
N ASN A 15 3.07 10.33 -11.61
CA ASN A 15 3.86 10.54 -10.40
C ASN A 15 4.57 11.91 -10.38
N GLY A 16 5.02 12.38 -11.56
CA GLY A 16 5.60 13.72 -11.69
C GLY A 16 4.57 14.79 -11.36
N LEU A 17 3.32 14.61 -11.81
CA LEU A 17 2.23 15.54 -11.51
C LEU A 17 1.86 15.54 -10.04
N LEU A 18 1.75 14.36 -9.42
CA LEU A 18 1.44 14.26 -7.99
C LEU A 18 2.54 14.91 -7.14
N ASN A 19 3.82 14.68 -7.47
CA ASN A 19 4.93 15.29 -6.76
C ASN A 19 4.97 16.83 -6.94
N TYR A 20 4.75 17.29 -8.17
CA TYR A 20 4.67 18.72 -8.47
C TYR A 20 3.54 19.40 -7.68
N ASN A 21 2.33 18.84 -7.73
CA ASN A 21 1.18 19.38 -7.02
C ASN A 21 1.34 19.32 -5.50
N MET A 22 1.94 18.25 -4.96
CA MET A 22 2.28 18.17 -3.53
C MET A 22 3.15 19.35 -3.12
N ARG A 23 4.25 19.61 -3.86
CA ARG A 23 5.18 20.71 -3.56
C ARG A 23 4.57 22.09 -3.77
N LEU A 24 3.62 22.21 -4.69
CA LEU A 24 2.93 23.46 -5.00
C LEU A 24 1.91 23.84 -3.93
N PHE A 25 1.15 22.86 -3.42
CA PHE A 25 0.01 23.10 -2.54
C PHE A 25 0.26 22.77 -1.07
N THR A 26 1.39 22.15 -0.75
CA THR A 26 1.74 21.74 0.61
C THR A 26 3.21 21.97 0.90
N ASN A 27 3.57 22.01 2.19
CA ASN A 27 4.96 22.06 2.64
C ASN A 27 5.62 20.67 2.73
N GLU A 28 4.95 19.61 2.28
CA GLU A 28 5.48 18.25 2.33
C GLU A 28 6.59 18.07 1.29
N THR A 29 7.68 17.41 1.69
CA THR A 29 8.82 17.08 0.81
C THR A 29 8.91 15.59 0.51
N ASP A 30 8.33 14.75 1.37
CA ASP A 30 8.21 13.31 1.21
C ASP A 30 6.83 12.96 0.62
N ILE A 31 6.85 12.41 -0.59
CA ILE A 31 5.63 12.00 -1.29
C ILE A 31 4.92 10.84 -0.61
N ASN A 32 5.63 9.95 0.09
CA ASN A 32 5.00 8.88 0.83
C ASN A 32 4.23 9.42 2.04
N ALA A 33 4.84 10.34 2.81
CA ALA A 33 4.20 11.00 3.93
C ALA A 33 2.93 11.76 3.47
N TRP A 34 3.05 12.56 2.40
CA TRP A 34 1.90 13.24 1.79
C TRP A 34 0.82 12.25 1.35
N TYR A 35 1.19 11.18 0.64
CA TYR A 35 0.24 10.23 0.09
C TYR A 35 -0.55 9.53 1.18
N LYS A 36 0.12 9.01 2.23
CA LYS A 36 -0.52 8.39 3.39
C LYS A 36 -1.52 9.34 4.06
N LYS A 37 -1.15 10.61 4.22
CA LYS A 37 -2.04 11.64 4.75
C LYS A 37 -3.24 11.87 3.82
N ALA A 38 -3.02 11.97 2.52
CA ALA A 38 -4.07 12.20 1.53
C ALA A 38 -5.09 11.05 1.44
N VAL A 39 -4.69 9.81 1.73
CA VAL A 39 -5.60 8.64 1.72
C VAL A 39 -6.17 8.29 3.10
N SER A 40 -5.68 8.92 4.18
CA SER A 40 -5.95 8.54 5.57
C SER A 40 -7.42 8.57 6.01
N HIS A 41 -8.25 9.37 5.34
CA HIS A 41 -9.69 9.46 5.64
C HIS A 41 -10.47 8.18 5.28
N THR A 42 -9.91 7.35 4.41
CA THR A 42 -10.52 6.07 3.99
C THR A 42 -9.56 4.89 4.10
N ASN A 43 -8.26 5.11 4.30
CA ASN A 43 -7.26 4.06 4.28
C ASN A 43 -6.40 4.10 5.53
N TYR A 44 -6.34 2.97 6.23
CA TYR A 44 -5.35 2.76 7.29
C TYR A 44 -4.11 2.07 6.72
N VAL A 45 -2.98 2.78 6.71
CA VAL A 45 -1.73 2.29 6.13
C VAL A 45 -0.75 1.90 7.22
N VAL A 46 -0.31 0.65 7.22
CA VAL A 46 0.74 0.15 8.10
C VAL A 46 2.00 -0.14 7.31
N GLU A 47 3.09 0.47 7.74
CA GLU A 47 4.44 0.24 7.26
C GLU A 47 5.28 -0.16 8.48
N LYS A 48 5.99 -1.29 8.40
CA LYS A 48 6.86 -1.76 9.47
C LYS A 48 8.27 -1.95 8.90
N GLN A 49 9.24 -1.31 9.55
CA GLN A 49 10.64 -1.46 9.21
C GLN A 49 11.17 -2.79 9.77
N SER A 50 12.08 -3.41 9.02
CA SER A 50 12.79 -4.62 9.43
C SER A 50 13.74 -4.33 10.59
N SER A 51 13.88 -5.29 11.51
CA SER A 51 14.92 -5.26 12.56
C SER A 51 16.30 -5.69 12.05
N ASN A 52 16.39 -6.17 10.80
CA ASN A 52 17.65 -6.54 10.17
C ASN A 52 18.37 -5.26 9.70
N PRO A 53 19.54 -4.91 10.27
CA PRO A 53 20.25 -3.67 9.91
C PRO A 53 20.64 -3.62 8.43
N LEU A 54 20.76 -4.78 7.77
CA LEU A 54 21.05 -4.87 6.33
C LEU A 54 19.92 -4.33 5.46
N PHE A 55 18.72 -4.16 6.03
CA PHE A 55 17.52 -3.66 5.34
C PHE A 55 17.18 -2.20 5.68
N ALA A 56 17.99 -1.51 6.49
CA ALA A 56 17.67 -0.18 7.01
C ALA A 56 17.37 0.87 5.91
N ASN A 57 18.08 0.79 4.78
CA ASN A 57 17.96 1.73 3.65
C ASN A 57 17.21 1.13 2.45
N LYS A 58 16.41 0.08 2.67
CA LYS A 58 15.67 -0.61 1.61
C LYS A 58 14.24 -0.11 1.54
N LYS A 59 13.66 -0.11 0.34
CA LYS A 59 12.31 0.38 0.09
C LYS A 59 11.28 -0.51 0.78
N TYR A 60 10.30 0.09 1.45
CA TYR A 60 9.16 -0.62 2.04
C TYR A 60 7.92 0.27 2.17
N HIS A 61 8.06 1.55 1.84
CA HIS A 61 6.98 2.50 1.95
C HIS A 61 5.92 2.26 0.88
N LEU A 62 4.67 2.56 1.22
CA LEU A 62 3.51 2.31 0.38
C LEU A 62 3.65 2.96 -0.99
N TYR A 63 4.00 4.25 -1.05
CA TYR A 63 4.08 4.96 -2.31
C TYR A 63 5.19 4.41 -3.20
N GLU A 64 6.33 3.99 -2.62
CA GLU A 64 7.41 3.33 -3.36
C GLU A 64 6.93 2.00 -3.95
N ASN A 65 6.23 1.20 -3.14
CA ASN A 65 5.69 -0.09 -3.54
C ASN A 65 4.54 0.00 -4.55
N LEU A 66 3.80 1.12 -4.57
CA LEU A 66 2.79 1.41 -5.58
C LEU A 66 3.40 1.96 -6.86
N ASN A 67 4.47 2.74 -6.78
CA ASN A 67 5.05 3.46 -7.91
C ASN A 67 5.91 2.56 -8.81
N ASN A 68 5.24 1.61 -9.49
CA ASN A 68 5.81 0.76 -10.53
C ASN A 68 4.77 0.48 -11.62
N GLY A 69 5.17 -0.21 -12.69
CA GLY A 69 4.30 -0.49 -13.84
C GLY A 69 3.07 -1.34 -13.53
N GLU A 70 3.11 -2.16 -12.48
CA GLU A 70 1.99 -3.02 -12.09
C GLU A 70 1.05 -2.33 -11.11
N HIS A 71 1.59 -1.76 -10.04
CA HIS A 71 0.77 -1.26 -8.94
C HIS A 71 0.41 0.22 -9.07
N GLY A 72 1.02 0.95 -10.01
CA GLY A 72 0.80 2.39 -10.17
C GLY A 72 -0.66 2.75 -10.47
N ARG A 73 -1.41 1.81 -11.06
CA ARG A 73 -2.85 1.94 -11.33
C ARG A 73 -3.71 2.05 -10.05
N TYR A 74 -3.22 1.64 -8.88
CA TYR A 74 -3.94 1.75 -7.62
C TYR A 74 -3.80 3.13 -6.96
N ILE A 75 -2.84 3.96 -7.39
CA ILE A 75 -2.56 5.27 -6.78
C ILE A 75 -3.79 6.18 -6.81
N LEU A 76 -4.42 6.32 -7.98
CA LEU A 76 -5.59 7.20 -8.17
C LEU A 76 -6.87 6.66 -7.51
N PRO A 77 -7.23 5.37 -7.62
CA PRO A 77 -8.37 4.82 -6.89
C PRO A 77 -8.29 5.04 -5.38
N LEU A 78 -7.13 4.80 -4.76
CA LEU A 78 -6.95 5.01 -3.31
C LEU A 78 -7.10 6.48 -2.91
N LEU A 79 -6.56 7.41 -3.71
CA LEU A 79 -6.76 8.86 -3.49
C LEU A 79 -8.22 9.32 -3.61
N ASN A 80 -9.01 8.62 -4.43
CA ASN A 80 -10.40 9.00 -4.72
C ASN A 80 -11.43 8.11 -4.01
N THR A 81 -11.00 7.28 -3.07
CA THR A 81 -11.90 6.42 -2.30
C THR A 81 -12.80 7.28 -1.40
N LYS A 82 -14.11 7.03 -1.45
CA LYS A 82 -15.12 7.85 -0.74
C LYS A 82 -15.84 7.14 0.40
N LYS A 83 -16.21 5.88 0.21
CA LYS A 83 -17.11 5.14 1.12
C LYS A 83 -16.51 3.87 1.70
N ALA A 84 -15.57 3.25 0.98
CA ALA A 84 -14.90 2.04 1.44
C ALA A 84 -13.78 2.41 2.41
N HIS A 85 -13.65 1.65 3.49
CA HIS A 85 -12.56 1.80 4.44
C HIS A 85 -11.59 0.65 4.24
N MET A 86 -10.42 0.95 3.70
CA MET A 86 -9.40 -0.04 3.43
C MET A 86 -8.31 -0.01 4.48
N PHE A 87 -7.57 -1.11 4.58
CA PHE A 87 -6.27 -1.11 5.20
C PHE A 87 -5.24 -1.74 4.27
N LEU A 88 -4.04 -1.17 4.34
CA LEU A 88 -2.92 -1.57 3.50
C LEU A 88 -1.73 -1.90 4.40
N ILE A 89 -1.10 -3.03 4.15
CA ILE A 89 0.16 -3.40 4.79
C ILE A 89 1.24 -3.40 3.73
N SER A 90 2.21 -2.49 3.87
CA SER A 90 3.34 -2.37 2.96
C SER A 90 4.62 -2.85 3.65
N THR A 91 5.28 -3.82 3.03
CA THR A 91 6.55 -4.40 3.50
C THR A 91 7.60 -4.39 2.37
N TYR A 92 8.78 -4.96 2.62
CA TYR A 92 9.84 -5.07 1.62
C TYR A 92 9.53 -6.06 0.49
N ASN A 93 8.51 -6.90 0.62
CA ASN A 93 8.26 -7.97 -0.36
C ASN A 93 6.80 -8.12 -0.75
N THR A 94 5.88 -7.59 0.06
CA THR A 94 4.45 -7.70 -0.14
C THR A 94 3.76 -6.35 -0.01
N LEU A 95 2.67 -6.21 -0.75
CA LEU A 95 1.73 -5.12 -0.61
C LEU A 95 0.34 -5.73 -0.44
N ALA A 96 -0.15 -5.76 0.81
CA ALA A 96 -1.43 -6.35 1.13
C ALA A 96 -2.55 -5.30 1.12
N PHE A 97 -3.70 -5.68 0.58
CA PHE A 97 -4.90 -4.86 0.51
C PHE A 97 -6.09 -5.62 1.08
N SER A 98 -6.85 -4.97 1.96
CA SER A 98 -8.12 -5.49 2.45
C SER A 98 -9.03 -4.34 2.89
N ALA A 99 -10.27 -4.69 3.26
CA ALA A 99 -11.31 -3.77 3.66
C ALA A 99 -11.78 -4.07 5.09
N PHE A 100 -12.11 -3.04 5.86
CA PHE A 100 -12.67 -3.21 7.21
C PHE A 100 -14.06 -3.87 7.17
N GLU A 101 -14.84 -3.57 6.13
CA GLU A 101 -16.18 -4.11 5.90
C GLU A 101 -16.16 -5.63 5.74
N LYS A 102 -15.09 -6.20 5.18
CA LYS A 102 -14.87 -7.66 5.08
C LYS A 102 -14.86 -8.34 6.46
N TYR A 103 -14.40 -7.63 7.49
CA TYR A 103 -14.35 -8.12 8.88
C TYR A 103 -15.58 -7.67 9.70
N GLY A 104 -16.61 -7.13 9.03
CA GLY A 104 -17.81 -6.58 9.67
C GLY A 104 -17.55 -5.32 10.50
N LYS A 105 -16.45 -4.59 10.24
CA LYS A 105 -16.06 -3.38 10.97
C LYS A 105 -16.60 -2.13 10.27
N ASN A 106 -17.89 -1.90 10.43
CA ASN A 106 -18.62 -0.87 9.68
C ASN A 106 -18.62 0.49 10.38
N THR A 107 -18.37 0.52 11.69
CA THR A 107 -18.29 1.77 12.47
C THR A 107 -16.84 2.21 12.69
N GLU A 108 -16.63 3.51 12.91
CA GLU A 108 -15.29 4.05 13.17
C GLU A 108 -14.65 3.42 14.41
N SER A 109 -15.42 3.23 15.50
CA SER A 109 -14.92 2.62 16.74
C SER A 109 -14.45 1.17 16.53
N GLU A 110 -15.19 0.38 15.74
CA GLU A 110 -14.78 -0.98 15.38
C GLU A 110 -13.52 -1.01 14.54
N ARG A 111 -13.39 -0.06 13.59
CA ARG A 111 -12.17 0.09 12.77
C ARG A 111 -10.97 0.45 13.63
N GLU A 112 -11.10 1.44 14.51
CA GLU A 112 -10.02 1.85 15.42
C GLU A 112 -9.58 0.69 16.33
N ALA A 113 -10.52 -0.09 16.87
CA ALA A 113 -10.19 -1.26 17.67
C ALA A 113 -9.44 -2.33 16.85
N PHE A 114 -9.85 -2.53 15.59
CA PHE A 114 -9.26 -3.52 14.70
C PHE A 114 -7.86 -3.17 14.18
N LYS A 115 -7.46 -1.89 14.21
CA LYS A 115 -6.10 -1.46 13.83
C LYS A 115 -5.00 -2.22 14.58
N LYS A 116 -5.24 -2.60 15.83
CA LYS A 116 -4.30 -3.41 16.63
C LYS A 116 -4.00 -4.78 16.01
N GLU A 117 -5.02 -5.44 15.46
CA GLU A 117 -4.85 -6.72 14.76
C GLU A 117 -4.08 -6.51 13.46
N ILE A 118 -4.36 -5.43 12.73
CA ILE A 118 -3.64 -5.11 11.49
C ILE A 118 -2.16 -4.82 11.77
N ASP A 119 -1.88 -4.04 12.82
CA ASP A 119 -0.51 -3.78 13.31
C ASP A 119 0.21 -5.07 13.70
N LEU A 120 -0.47 -5.99 14.38
CA LEU A 120 0.07 -7.30 14.75
C LEU A 120 0.41 -8.14 13.51
N ARG A 121 -0.51 -8.24 12.55
CA ARG A 121 -0.27 -8.99 11.30
C ARG A 121 0.87 -8.38 10.48
N ALA A 122 0.97 -7.06 10.43
CA ALA A 122 2.09 -6.38 9.79
C ALA A 122 3.43 -6.69 10.48
N GLN A 123 3.44 -6.73 11.81
CA GLN A 123 4.62 -7.12 12.58
C GLN A 123 5.00 -8.59 12.34
N GLU A 124 4.03 -9.50 12.29
CA GLU A 124 4.25 -10.92 11.99
C GLU A 124 4.86 -11.13 10.59
N GLN A 125 4.38 -10.38 9.58
CA GLN A 125 4.97 -10.41 8.23
C GLN A 125 6.44 -9.98 8.23
N ILE A 126 6.77 -8.90 8.97
CA ILE A 126 8.17 -8.45 9.09
C ILE A 126 8.99 -9.44 9.90
N ASN A 127 8.48 -9.99 11.00
CA ASN A 127 9.20 -11.00 11.79
C ASN A 127 9.54 -12.23 10.94
N TYR A 128 8.61 -12.66 10.08
CA TYR A 128 8.84 -13.75 9.13
C TYR A 128 9.95 -13.40 8.11
N LEU A 129 9.89 -12.21 7.52
CA LEU A 129 10.94 -11.73 6.61
C LEU A 129 12.31 -11.66 7.31
N ASP A 130 12.34 -11.12 8.53
CA ASP A 130 13.55 -10.96 9.33
C ASP A 130 14.17 -12.31 9.65
N PHE A 131 13.36 -13.27 10.08
CA PHE A 131 13.80 -14.64 10.35
C PHE A 131 14.50 -15.24 9.12
N TRP A 132 13.84 -15.22 7.96
CA TRP A 132 14.41 -15.80 6.74
C TRP A 132 15.63 -15.02 6.24
N SER A 133 15.62 -13.70 6.36
CA SER A 133 16.76 -12.87 5.94
C SER A 133 18.02 -13.16 6.74
N ARG A 134 17.90 -13.53 8.02
CA ARG A 134 19.05 -13.85 8.88
C ARG A 134 19.64 -15.23 8.60
N LEU A 135 18.81 -16.17 8.11
CA LEU A 135 19.24 -17.51 7.73
C LEU A 135 19.76 -17.59 6.28
N ALA A 136 19.27 -16.72 5.40
CA ALA A 136 19.59 -16.76 3.99
C ALA A 136 21.03 -16.30 3.70
N ALA A 137 21.67 -16.98 2.73
CA ALA A 137 22.89 -16.48 2.10
C ALA A 137 22.63 -15.13 1.40
N ASP A 138 23.67 -14.32 1.24
CA ASP A 138 23.56 -12.93 0.79
C ASP A 138 22.81 -12.77 -0.54
N ASN A 139 23.05 -13.67 -1.50
CA ASN A 139 22.38 -13.67 -2.80
C ASN A 139 20.86 -13.93 -2.68
N VAL A 140 20.46 -14.85 -1.80
CA VAL A 140 19.04 -15.17 -1.55
C VAL A 140 18.38 -14.06 -0.74
N ARG A 141 19.08 -13.52 0.28
CA ARG A 141 18.56 -12.43 1.13
C ARG A 141 18.15 -11.22 0.31
N ASN A 142 18.93 -10.85 -0.71
CA ASN A 142 18.58 -9.73 -1.59
C ASN A 142 17.32 -10.01 -2.42
N GLN A 143 17.08 -11.27 -2.83
CA GLN A 143 15.86 -11.64 -3.57
C GLN A 143 14.59 -11.62 -2.71
N LEU A 144 14.73 -11.65 -1.39
CA LEU A 144 13.59 -11.45 -0.48
C LEU A 144 13.05 -10.01 -0.56
N LEU A 145 13.90 -9.02 -0.88
CA LEU A 145 13.54 -7.61 -0.99
C LEU A 145 12.93 -7.29 -2.36
N LYS A 146 11.73 -7.77 -2.62
CA LYS A 146 11.08 -7.53 -3.92
C LYS A 146 10.89 -6.04 -4.18
N SER A 147 10.52 -5.23 -3.21
CA SER A 147 10.36 -3.77 -3.38
C SER A 147 11.60 -3.04 -3.93
N GLU A 148 12.79 -3.58 -3.65
CA GLU A 148 14.07 -3.02 -4.08
C GLU A 148 14.44 -3.50 -5.48
N ASN A 149 14.21 -4.78 -5.77
CA ASN A 149 14.77 -5.46 -6.92
C ASN A 149 13.75 -5.84 -8.01
N MET A 150 12.46 -5.89 -7.66
CA MET A 150 11.34 -6.33 -8.50
C MET A 150 10.03 -5.60 -8.11
N VAL A 151 8.88 -6.14 -8.53
CA VAL A 151 7.57 -5.68 -8.07
C VAL A 151 7.18 -6.45 -6.80
N PRO A 152 6.75 -5.77 -5.71
CA PRO A 152 6.28 -6.45 -4.51
C PRO A 152 5.03 -7.28 -4.82
N SER A 153 4.88 -8.42 -4.16
CA SER A 153 3.74 -9.29 -4.39
C SER A 153 2.47 -8.68 -3.81
N ALA A 154 1.48 -8.40 -4.66
CA ALA A 154 0.19 -7.95 -4.19
C ALA A 154 -0.56 -9.11 -3.51
N ILE A 155 -1.04 -8.89 -2.29
CA ILE A 155 -1.87 -9.84 -1.56
C ILE A 155 -3.24 -9.18 -1.43
N TRP A 156 -4.24 -9.74 -2.10
CA TRP A 156 -5.62 -9.30 -1.93
C TRP A 156 -6.33 -10.27 -1.00
N ASP A 157 -7.01 -9.71 -0.02
CA ASP A 157 -7.96 -10.47 0.77
C ASP A 157 -9.09 -10.98 -0.13
N ASN A 158 -9.83 -11.99 0.34
CA ASN A 158 -11.00 -12.43 -0.38
C ASN A 158 -12.07 -11.32 -0.37
N GLN A 159 -12.83 -11.25 -1.47
CA GLN A 159 -13.85 -10.23 -1.68
C GLN A 159 -15.24 -10.67 -1.17
N ASP A 160 -15.29 -11.70 -0.31
CA ASP A 160 -16.54 -12.22 0.23
C ASP A 160 -16.94 -11.41 1.47
N VAL A 161 -17.83 -10.44 1.33
CA VAL A 161 -18.19 -9.55 2.43
C VAL A 161 -19.38 -10.13 3.20
N PRO A 162 -19.32 -10.26 4.54
CA PRO A 162 -20.45 -10.75 5.33
C PRO A 162 -21.74 -9.96 5.05
N GLY A 163 -22.82 -10.67 4.70
CA GLY A 163 -24.10 -10.09 4.33
C GLY A 163 -24.24 -9.70 2.86
N ASN A 164 -23.14 -9.65 2.11
CA ASN A 164 -23.10 -9.22 0.71
C ASN A 164 -22.56 -10.30 -0.26
N GLY A 165 -21.85 -11.31 0.26
CA GLY A 165 -21.29 -12.40 -0.53
C GLY A 165 -20.10 -11.96 -1.39
N TRP A 166 -19.81 -12.76 -2.41
CA TRP A 166 -18.76 -12.46 -3.40
C TRP A 166 -19.18 -11.35 -4.36
N ALA A 167 -18.30 -10.38 -4.52
CA ALA A 167 -18.41 -9.40 -5.58
C ALA A 167 -18.19 -10.05 -6.97
N ASP A 168 -18.91 -9.56 -7.98
CA ASP A 168 -18.67 -9.94 -9.37
C ASP A 168 -17.36 -9.34 -9.91
N ARG A 169 -17.04 -9.63 -11.18
CA ARG A 169 -15.81 -9.13 -11.82
C ARG A 169 -15.73 -7.58 -11.87
N MET A 170 -16.85 -6.88 -11.74
CA MET A 170 -16.93 -5.42 -11.70
C MET A 170 -16.96 -4.87 -10.27
N GLY A 171 -16.96 -5.72 -9.25
CA GLY A 171 -17.00 -5.31 -7.85
C GLY A 171 -18.42 -5.09 -7.31
N HIS A 172 -19.45 -5.57 -8.00
CA HIS A 172 -20.84 -5.45 -7.57
C HIS A 172 -21.26 -6.70 -6.78
N ASN A 173 -21.96 -6.49 -5.67
CA ASN A 173 -22.63 -7.57 -4.95
C ASN A 173 -24.00 -7.82 -5.58
N LYS A 174 -24.50 -9.06 -5.53
CA LYS A 174 -25.85 -9.40 -5.98
C LYS A 174 -26.93 -8.90 -5.03
#